data_AF-A0A6J1QSI3-F1
#
_entry.id   AF-A0A6J1QSI3-F1
#
_cell.length_a   1.000
_cell.length_b   1.000
_cell.length_c   1.000
_cell.angle_alpha   90.00
_cell.angle_beta   90.00
_cell.angle_gamma   90.00
#
_symmetry.space_group_name_H-M   'P 1'
#
loop_
_entity.id
_entity.type
_entity.pdbx_description
1 polymer ?
#
loop_
_entity_poly.entity_id
_entity_poly.type
_entity_poly.pdbx_seq_one_letter_code
_entity_poly.pdbx_strand_id
1 'polypeptide(L)'
;RTREAIAPSFDDWLDRSAGFLTYRITQFLTGHGCFGTYLNRIGKEDSPICRYCDSEEDTPEHTLEVCHFWALERGELTAVIGQDLSLRNIIARICNSKERWNAFSVFVERVLQRKEEDERRRQQQALDQG
;
A
#
# COMPACT_ATOMS: atom_id res chain seq x y z
N ARG A 1 -2.45 -13.86 1.31
CA ARG A 1 -1.49 -12.79 0.92
C ARG A 1 -0.41 -12.49 1.95
N THR A 2 -0.64 -11.63 2.94
CA THR A 2 0.45 -11.06 3.78
C THR A 2 1.16 -12.09 4.64
N ARG A 3 0.39 -13.04 5.19
CA ARG A 3 0.96 -14.19 5.89
C ARG A 3 1.88 -15.01 4.98
N GLU A 4 1.49 -15.24 3.74
CA GLU A 4 2.29 -15.98 2.75
C GLU A 4 3.51 -15.20 2.26
N ALA A 5 3.44 -13.86 2.27
CA ALA A 5 4.57 -13.00 1.92
C ALA A 5 5.60 -12.93 3.05
N ILE A 6 5.15 -12.94 4.32
CA ILE A 6 6.03 -12.88 5.50
C ILE A 6 6.59 -14.26 5.85
N ALA A 7 5.83 -15.34 5.70
CA ALA A 7 6.26 -16.68 6.14
C ALA A 7 7.66 -17.11 5.67
N PRO A 8 8.10 -16.86 4.42
CA PRO A 8 9.45 -17.23 3.97
C PRO A 8 10.58 -16.43 4.63
N SER A 9 10.28 -15.27 5.21
CA SER A 9 11.23 -14.37 5.89
C SER A 9 10.80 -14.13 7.34
N PHE A 10 10.17 -15.14 7.97
CA PHE A 10 9.54 -14.97 9.27
C PHE A 10 10.54 -14.62 10.37
N ASP A 11 11.69 -15.30 10.41
CA ASP A 11 12.74 -15.04 11.40
C ASP A 11 13.33 -13.63 11.21
N ASP A 12 13.72 -13.27 9.98
CA ASP A 12 14.18 -11.91 9.65
C ASP A 12 13.11 -10.84 9.98
N TRP A 13 11.83 -11.16 9.78
CA TRP A 13 10.74 -10.27 10.14
C TRP A 13 10.69 -10.07 11.65
N LEU A 14 10.80 -11.12 12.47
CA LEU A 14 10.79 -10.98 13.93
C LEU A 14 12.04 -10.28 14.47
N ASP A 15 13.21 -10.61 13.92
CA ASP A 15 14.51 -10.17 14.44
C ASP A 15 14.98 -8.82 13.88
N ARG A 16 14.20 -8.19 12.99
CA ARG A 16 14.56 -6.90 12.39
C ARG A 16 14.84 -5.85 13.46
N SER A 17 16.05 -5.29 13.41
CA SER A 17 16.49 -4.20 14.30
C SER A 17 16.02 -2.81 13.83
N ALA A 18 15.48 -2.74 12.61
CA ALA A 18 15.03 -1.51 11.99
C ALA A 18 13.62 -1.65 11.44
N GLY A 19 12.85 -0.57 11.55
CA GLY A 19 11.55 -0.46 10.93
C GLY A 19 10.38 -0.81 11.85
N PHE A 20 9.53 0.18 12.09
CA PHE A 20 8.29 0.03 12.84
C PHE A 20 7.09 -0.03 11.89
N LEU A 21 6.05 -0.76 12.30
CA LEU A 21 4.79 -0.75 11.59
C LEU A 21 4.03 0.52 11.96
N THR A 22 4.00 1.48 11.04
CA THR A 22 3.11 2.64 11.18
C THR A 22 1.66 2.20 11.00
N TYR A 23 0.72 3.10 11.32
CA TYR A 23 -0.69 2.90 11.00
C TYR A 23 -0.87 2.56 9.50
N ARG A 24 -0.28 3.36 8.59
CA ARG A 24 -0.45 3.17 7.14
C ARG A 24 0.24 1.90 6.63
N ILE A 25 1.43 1.57 7.13
CA ILE A 25 2.10 0.30 6.79
C ILE A 25 1.24 -0.89 7.21
N THR A 26 0.65 -0.84 8.40
CA THR A 26 -0.25 -1.90 8.88
C THR A 26 -1.48 -2.03 7.99
N GLN A 27 -2.11 -0.91 7.63
CA GLN A 27 -3.27 -0.88 6.73
C GLN A 27 -2.91 -1.46 5.34
N PHE A 28 -1.81 -0.98 4.75
CA PHE A 28 -1.30 -1.47 3.47
C PHE A 28 -1.06 -2.98 3.48
N LEU A 29 -0.32 -3.46 4.48
CA LEU A 29 0.00 -4.88 4.62
C LEU A 29 -1.24 -5.71 4.87
N THR A 30 -2.30 -5.19 5.47
CA THR A 30 -3.52 -5.98 5.72
C THR A 30 -4.57 -5.79 4.63
N GLY A 31 -4.32 -4.95 3.62
CA GLY A 31 -5.32 -4.60 2.60
C GLY A 31 -6.49 -3.81 3.18
N HIS A 32 -6.24 -3.00 4.20
CA HIS A 32 -7.20 -2.08 4.81
C HIS A 32 -6.85 -0.63 4.45
N GLY A 33 -7.74 0.29 4.81
CA GLY A 33 -7.58 1.72 4.59
C GLY A 33 -8.31 2.15 3.32
N CYS A 34 -7.82 3.20 2.67
CA CYS A 34 -8.52 3.84 1.55
C CYS A 34 -8.33 3.10 0.21
N PHE A 35 -8.30 1.77 0.25
CA PHE A 35 -8.32 0.90 -0.94
C PHE A 35 -9.77 0.62 -1.34
N GLY A 36 -10.10 0.81 -2.61
CA GLY A 36 -11.44 0.52 -3.16
C GLY A 36 -11.96 -0.86 -2.78
N THR A 37 -11.13 -1.91 -2.89
CA THR A 37 -11.52 -3.27 -2.48
C THR A 37 -11.91 -3.38 -1.01
N TYR A 38 -11.21 -2.69 -0.11
CA TYR A 38 -11.54 -2.65 1.31
C TYR A 38 -12.82 -1.86 1.57
N LEU A 39 -12.92 -0.65 1.01
CA LEU A 39 -14.05 0.24 1.23
C LEU A 39 -15.35 -0.37 0.70
N ASN A 40 -15.29 -1.03 -0.45
CA ASN A 40 -16.43 -1.77 -0.99
C ASN A 40 -16.86 -2.93 -0.09
N ARG A 41 -15.89 -3.73 0.38
CA ARG A 41 -16.15 -4.84 1.30
C ARG A 41 -16.87 -4.41 2.59
N ILE A 42 -16.61 -3.19 3.08
CA ILE A 42 -17.25 -2.66 4.29
C ILE A 42 -18.48 -1.77 4.00
N GLY A 43 -18.94 -1.71 2.75
CA GLY A 43 -20.12 -0.94 2.35
C GLY A 43 -19.95 0.58 2.38
N LYS A 44 -18.70 1.09 2.33
CA LYS A 44 -18.42 2.53 2.22
C LYS A 44 -18.37 3.03 0.77
N GLU A 45 -18.20 2.14 -0.19
CA GLU A 45 -18.15 2.45 -1.62
C GLU A 45 -18.91 1.37 -2.40
N ASP A 46 -19.55 1.75 -3.51
CA ASP A 46 -20.36 0.82 -4.31
C ASP A 46 -19.51 -0.10 -5.20
N SER A 47 -18.21 0.18 -5.36
CA SER A 47 -17.33 -0.54 -6.26
C SER A 47 -15.89 -0.69 -5.73
N PRO A 48 -15.20 -1.80 -6.02
CA PRO A 48 -13.79 -1.99 -5.67
C PRO A 48 -12.81 -1.26 -6.60
N ILE A 49 -13.28 -0.61 -7.65
CA ILE A 49 -12.47 -0.01 -8.73
C ILE A 49 -11.42 0.99 -8.21
N CYS A 50 -10.24 0.94 -8.81
CA CYS A 50 -9.19 1.92 -8.62
C CYS A 50 -9.52 3.23 -9.31
N ARG A 51 -10.02 4.18 -8.53
CA ARG A 51 -10.37 5.55 -8.98
C ARG A 51 -9.22 6.38 -9.55
N TYR A 52 -8.00 5.88 -9.45
CA TYR A 52 -6.79 6.56 -9.91
C TYR A 52 -6.40 6.16 -11.35
N CYS A 53 -6.83 4.97 -11.79
CA CYS A 53 -6.44 4.41 -13.09
C CYS A 53 -7.53 3.53 -13.73
N ASP A 54 -8.75 3.58 -13.19
CA ASP A 54 -9.93 2.83 -13.62
C ASP A 54 -9.75 1.30 -13.74
N SER A 55 -8.79 0.74 -13.00
CA SER A 55 -8.61 -0.72 -12.92
C SER A 55 -9.71 -1.35 -12.06
N GLU A 56 -10.11 -2.57 -12.40
CA GLU A 56 -11.24 -3.29 -11.77
C GLU A 56 -11.15 -3.38 -10.25
N GLU A 57 -9.94 -3.50 -9.70
CA GLU A 57 -9.73 -3.61 -8.26
C GLU A 57 -8.58 -2.72 -7.77
N ASP A 58 -8.87 -1.89 -6.78
CA ASP A 58 -7.87 -1.17 -5.99
C ASP A 58 -7.41 -2.02 -4.82
N THR A 59 -6.40 -2.86 -5.05
CA THR A 59 -5.69 -3.61 -4.01
C THR A 59 -4.34 -2.95 -3.70
N PRO A 60 -3.70 -3.28 -2.56
CA PRO A 60 -2.31 -2.90 -2.34
C PRO A 60 -1.36 -3.46 -3.41
N GLU A 61 -1.60 -4.66 -3.93
CA GLU A 61 -0.81 -5.27 -5.00
C GLU A 61 -0.94 -4.47 -6.28
N HIS A 62 -2.18 -4.14 -6.66
CA HIS A 62 -2.43 -3.29 -7.80
C HIS A 62 -1.70 -1.95 -7.64
N THR A 63 -1.84 -1.31 -6.49
CA THR A 63 -1.18 -0.03 -6.17
C THR A 63 0.35 -0.12 -6.23
N LEU A 64 0.93 -1.23 -5.77
CA LEU A 64 2.38 -1.45 -5.67
C LEU A 64 3.01 -1.91 -6.99
N GLU A 65 2.30 -2.70 -7.77
CA GLU A 65 2.86 -3.47 -8.88
C GLU A 65 2.35 -3.03 -10.24
N VAL A 66 1.13 -2.44 -10.33
CA VAL A 66 0.48 -2.17 -11.63
C VAL A 66 0.10 -0.70 -11.85
N CYS A 67 -0.48 -0.03 -10.86
CA CYS A 67 -1.18 1.25 -11.02
C CYS A 67 -0.33 2.35 -11.67
N HIS A 68 -0.71 2.78 -12.87
CA HIS A 68 0.06 3.79 -13.62
C HIS A 68 -0.01 5.19 -12.99
N PHE A 69 -1.03 5.47 -12.16
CA PHE A 69 -1.10 6.73 -11.42
C PHE A 69 0.05 6.86 -10.42
N TRP A 70 0.44 5.76 -9.77
CA TRP A 70 1.55 5.71 -8.81
C TRP A 70 2.89 5.36 -9.47
N ALA A 71 3.04 5.59 -10.78
CA ALA A 71 4.26 5.21 -11.50
C ALA A 71 5.52 5.91 -10.96
N LEU A 72 5.40 7.17 -10.51
CA LEU A 72 6.50 7.93 -9.95
C LEU A 72 6.97 7.32 -8.61
N GLU A 73 6.05 7.13 -7.67
CA GLU A 73 6.32 6.57 -6.35
C GLU A 73 6.86 5.14 -6.46
N ARG A 74 6.33 4.34 -7.38
CA ARG A 74 6.86 3.00 -7.67
C ARG A 74 8.25 3.06 -8.28
N GLY A 75 8.53 4.00 -9.18
CA GLY A 75 9.85 4.20 -9.76
C GLY A 75 10.91 4.51 -8.69
N GLU A 76 10.58 5.39 -7.75
CA GLU A 76 11.44 5.70 -6.60
C GLU A 76 11.68 4.47 -5.71
N LEU A 77 10.63 3.69 -5.43
CA LEU A 77 10.76 2.45 -4.65
C LEU A 77 11.63 1.41 -5.37
N THR A 78 11.39 1.22 -6.66
CA THR A 78 12.12 0.30 -7.53
C THR A 78 13.61 0.63 -7.61
N ALA A 79 13.99 1.91 -7.57
CA ALA A 79 15.39 2.32 -7.56
C ALA A 79 16.16 1.80 -6.33
N VAL A 80 15.47 1.52 -5.21
CA VAL A 80 16.07 1.06 -3.95
C VAL A 80 15.88 -0.44 -3.71
N ILE A 81 14.70 -0.98 -4.07
CA ILE A 81 14.31 -2.37 -3.84
C ILE A 81 14.68 -3.29 -5.00
N GLY A 82 14.65 -2.78 -6.23
CA GLY A 82 14.69 -3.55 -7.48
C GLY A 82 13.33 -3.64 -8.18
N GLN A 83 13.32 -4.21 -9.38
CA GLN A 83 12.15 -4.22 -10.27
C GLN A 83 10.99 -5.11 -9.81
N ASP A 84 11.28 -6.18 -9.07
CA ASP A 84 10.26 -7.07 -8.53
C ASP A 84 9.64 -6.43 -7.28
N LEU A 85 8.51 -5.77 -7.45
CA LEU A 85 7.75 -5.17 -6.35
C LEU A 85 6.70 -6.11 -5.77
N SER A 86 6.74 -7.42 -6.07
CA SER A 86 5.85 -8.37 -5.42
C SER A 86 5.98 -8.27 -3.89
N LEU A 87 4.84 -8.38 -3.18
CA LEU A 87 4.85 -8.21 -1.73
C LEU A 87 5.84 -9.17 -1.04
N ARG A 88 5.99 -10.39 -1.55
CA ARG A 88 6.97 -11.36 -1.05
C ARG A 88 8.40 -10.83 -1.17
N ASN A 89 8.80 -10.33 -2.35
CA ASN A 89 10.15 -9.81 -2.54
C ASN A 89 10.36 -8.55 -1.70
N ILE A 90 9.39 -7.64 -1.63
CA ILE A 90 9.46 -6.46 -0.75
C ILE A 90 9.77 -6.90 0.68
N ILE A 91 8.98 -7.81 1.26
CA ILE A 91 9.18 -8.26 2.64
C ILE A 91 10.60 -8.82 2.84
N ALA A 92 11.05 -9.72 1.97
CA ALA A 92 12.39 -10.30 2.07
C ALA A 92 13.50 -9.24 2.00
N ARG A 93 13.30 -8.18 1.19
CA ARG A 93 14.28 -7.12 0.98
C ARG A 93 14.32 -6.10 2.11
N ILE A 94 13.16 -5.75 2.68
CA ILE A 94 13.07 -4.71 3.73
C ILE A 94 13.49 -5.23 5.11
N CYS A 95 13.32 -6.52 5.42
CA CYS A 95 13.69 -7.05 6.74
C CYS A 95 15.20 -6.94 7.02
N ASN A 96 16.00 -6.99 5.96
CA ASN A 96 17.47 -7.03 6.06
C ASN A 96 18.14 -5.68 5.75
N SER A 97 17.40 -4.58 5.59
CA SER A 97 17.97 -3.27 5.30
C SER A 97 17.09 -2.11 5.77
N LYS A 98 17.64 -1.28 6.66
CA LYS A 98 17.00 -0.04 7.14
C LYS A 98 16.70 0.94 6.00
N GLU A 99 17.58 1.03 5.01
CA GLU A 99 17.39 1.88 3.83
C GLU A 99 16.19 1.43 3.01
N ARG A 100 16.11 0.12 2.72
CA ARG A 100 14.99 -0.48 1.98
C ARG A 100 13.69 -0.38 2.75
N TRP A 101 13.72 -0.61 4.06
CA TRP A 101 12.56 -0.38 4.92
C TRP A 101 12.08 1.07 4.84
N ASN A 102 13.00 2.03 4.91
CA ASN A 102 12.65 3.44 4.84
C ASN A 102 12.04 3.81 3.46
N ALA A 103 12.60 3.30 2.36
CA ALA A 103 12.04 3.52 1.03
C ALA A 103 10.60 2.96 0.92
N PHE A 104 10.37 1.74 1.38
CA PHE A 104 9.02 1.16 1.43
C PHE A 104 8.08 1.96 2.33
N SER A 105 8.56 2.41 3.49
CA SER A 105 7.77 3.24 4.42
C SER A 105 7.35 4.55 3.75
N VAL A 106 8.27 5.26 3.09
CA VAL A 106 7.97 6.50 2.36
C VAL A 106 6.94 6.27 1.27
N PHE A 107 7.09 5.19 0.48
CA PHE A 107 6.11 4.82 -0.54
C PHE A 107 4.71 4.65 0.08
N VAL A 108 4.58 3.81 1.11
CA VAL A 108 3.29 3.52 1.72
C VAL A 108 2.67 4.77 2.36
N GLU A 109 3.47 5.55 3.10
CA GLU A 109 2.99 6.77 3.74
C GLU A 109 2.45 7.77 2.72
N ARG A 110 3.19 8.02 1.63
CA ARG A 110 2.74 8.96 0.58
C ARG A 110 1.46 8.50 -0.09
N VAL A 111 1.41 7.24 -0.52
CA VAL A 111 0.27 6.70 -1.25
C VAL A 111 -0.99 6.68 -0.38
N LEU A 112 -0.90 6.12 0.83
CA LEU A 112 -2.06 6.04 1.70
C LEU A 112 -2.49 7.39 2.25
N GLN A 113 -1.56 8.30 2.58
CA GLN A 113 -1.92 9.66 2.95
C GLN A 113 -2.71 10.34 1.83
N ARG A 114 -2.26 10.20 0.58
CA ARG A 114 -2.96 10.79 -0.55
C ARG A 114 -4.34 10.17 -0.76
N LYS A 115 -4.45 8.84 -0.67
CA LYS A 115 -5.75 8.15 -0.74
C LYS A 115 -6.72 8.60 0.35
N GLU A 116 -6.25 8.76 1.58
CA GLU A 116 -7.02 9.28 2.72
C GLU A 116 -7.50 10.72 2.51
N GLU A 117 -6.62 11.61 2.04
CA GLU A 117 -6.98 12.99 1.75
C GLU A 117 -8.04 13.09 0.66
N ASP A 118 -7.89 12.31 -0.41
CA ASP A 118 -8.85 12.29 -1.51
C ASP A 118 -10.20 11.70 -1.05
N GLU A 119 -10.20 10.67 -0.18
CA GLU A 119 -11.44 10.14 0.42
C GLU A 119 -12.13 11.18 1.30
N ARG A 120 -11.39 11.88 2.17
CA ARG A 120 -11.94 12.96 3.00
C ARG A 120 -12.58 14.06 2.15
N ARG A 121 -11.92 14.48 1.06
CA ARG A 121 -12.46 15.48 0.13
C ARG A 121 -13.78 15.03 -0.49
N ARG A 122 -13.88 13.77 -0.93
CA ARG A 122 -15.12 13.22 -1.52
C ARG A 122 -16.25 13.14 -0.51
N GLN A 123 -15.96 12.69 0.70
CA GLN A 123 -16.96 12.63 1.78
C GLN A 123 -17.49 14.03 2.11
N GLN A 124 -16.63 15.04 2.17
CA GLN A 124 -17.07 16.42 2.36
C GLN A 124 -17.95 16.91 1.22
N GLN A 125 -17.55 16.68 -0.03
CA GLN A 125 -18.34 17.07 -1.21
C GLN A 125 -19.71 16.40 -1.26
N ALA A 126 -19.81 15.12 -0.86
CA ALA A 126 -21.08 14.41 -0.82
C ALA A 126 -22.02 14.97 0.26
N LEU A 127 -21.48 15.41 1.41
CA LEU A 127 -22.25 16.07 2.47
C LEU A 127 -22.72 17.46 2.06
N ASP A 128 -21.89 18.21 1.34
CA ASP A 128 -22.24 19.57 0.89
C ASP A 128 -23.30 19.57 -0.24
N GLN A 129 -23.50 18.43 -0.92
CA GLN A 129 -24.47 18.26 -2.01
C GLN A 129 -25.81 17.66 -1.57
N GLY A 130 -25.93 17.17 -0.33
CA GLY A 130 -27.15 16.57 0.23
C GLY A 130 -27.95 17.56 1.06
#